data_AF-A0ABD2BEA5-F1
#
_entry.id   AF-A0ABD2BEA5-F1
#
_cell.length_a   1.000
_cell.length_b   1.000
_cell.length_c   1.000
_cell.angle_alpha   90.00
_cell.angle_beta   90.00
_cell.angle_gamma   90.00
#
_symmetry.space_group_name_H-M   'P 1'
#
loop_
_entity.id
_entity.type
_entity.pdbx_description
1 polymer ?
#
loop_
_entity_poly.entity_id
_entity_poly.type
_entity_poly.pdbx_seq_one_letter_code
_entity_poly.pdbx_strand_id
1 'polypeptide(L)'
;MECETMISKSKGENSKKKEWPGIRTYENSVTRIEPNLLIIEIGRLIPFIKGQNVKFFPFNMPSIEIGFIHIIGIILEVSYFGNYCELQVDDGTGILNVMYNTKRHFSEQTKRNEAQNSNNDQKSTVNNKIQKIEDLQPGKYAYLQGFLSLNNYKNVNCIDFKNKSPSENFWCSQPLLFAVKLQLISEKEYYRKMYAWFGSAESRYI
;
A
#
# COMPACT_ATOMS: atom_id res chain seq x y z
N MET A 1 -13.14 -33.99 49.76
CA MET A 1 -11.76 -34.00 49.24
C MET A 1 -11.70 -32.87 48.23
N GLU A 2 -11.39 -31.68 48.72
CA GLU A 2 -11.47 -30.42 47.97
C GLU A 2 -10.08 -30.13 47.39
N CYS A 3 -10.01 -30.02 46.05
CA CYS A 3 -8.78 -29.62 45.35
C CYS A 3 -8.77 -28.10 45.19
N GLU A 4 -8.05 -27.41 46.06
CA GLU A 4 -7.71 -26.00 45.89
C GLU A 4 -6.76 -25.84 44.69
N THR A 5 -7.18 -25.03 43.72
CA THR A 5 -6.35 -24.71 42.54
C THR A 5 -5.59 -23.42 42.82
N MET A 6 -4.27 -23.53 42.97
CA MET A 6 -3.36 -22.39 43.09
C MET A 6 -3.27 -21.64 41.76
N ILE A 7 -3.83 -20.43 41.70
CA ILE A 7 -3.58 -19.48 40.62
C ILE A 7 -2.30 -18.71 40.95
N SER A 8 -1.17 -19.17 40.40
CA SER A 8 0.07 -18.39 40.39
C SER A 8 -0.09 -17.21 39.43
N LYS A 9 -0.14 -15.99 39.98
CA LYS A 9 -0.01 -14.74 39.22
C LYS A 9 1.40 -14.64 38.64
N SER A 10 1.60 -15.10 37.40
CA SER A 10 2.76 -14.69 36.62
C SER A 10 2.58 -13.22 36.24
N LYS A 11 3.40 -12.35 36.85
CA LYS A 11 3.65 -10.98 36.36
C LYS A 11 4.17 -11.10 34.93
N GLY A 12 3.29 -10.89 33.96
CA GLY A 12 3.65 -10.83 32.56
C GLY A 12 4.57 -9.65 32.33
N GLU A 13 5.83 -9.94 32.02
CA GLU A 13 6.75 -8.98 31.41
C GLU A 13 6.04 -8.31 30.23
N ASN A 14 6.07 -6.98 30.23
CA ASN A 14 5.72 -6.16 29.07
C ASN A 14 6.70 -6.48 27.94
N SER A 15 6.44 -7.57 27.21
CA SER A 15 7.02 -7.74 25.89
C SER A 15 6.50 -6.59 25.05
N LYS A 16 7.40 -5.63 24.78
CA LYS A 16 7.17 -4.62 23.74
C LYS A 16 6.90 -5.40 22.46
N LYS A 17 5.61 -5.60 22.16
CA LYS A 17 5.16 -6.26 20.92
C LYS A 17 5.87 -5.53 19.80
N LYS A 18 6.78 -6.23 19.11
CA LYS A 18 7.57 -5.68 18.02
C LYS A 18 6.65 -4.92 17.08
N GLU A 19 6.78 -3.60 17.14
CA GLU A 19 6.04 -2.67 16.31
C GLU A 19 6.50 -2.90 14.87
N TRP A 20 5.56 -2.92 13.92
CA TRP A 20 5.96 -2.82 12.53
C TRP A 20 6.79 -1.56 12.31
N PRO A 21 7.83 -1.63 11.48
CA PRO A 21 8.65 -0.47 11.18
C PRO A 21 7.82 0.61 10.50
N GLY A 22 7.96 1.84 10.99
CA GLY A 22 7.24 2.99 10.45
C GLY A 22 5.88 3.27 11.09
N ILE A 23 5.50 2.54 12.15
CA ILE A 23 4.34 2.90 12.98
C ILE A 23 4.62 4.23 13.71
N ARG A 24 3.78 5.23 13.49
CA ARG A 24 3.62 6.37 14.40
C ARG A 24 2.33 6.15 15.18
N THR A 25 2.45 5.72 16.44
CA THR A 25 1.32 5.60 17.34
C THR A 25 0.87 6.99 17.79
N TYR A 26 -0.42 7.28 17.67
CA TYR A 26 -1.06 8.40 18.34
C TYR A 26 -1.98 7.83 19.40
N GLU A 27 -1.83 8.26 20.65
CA GLU A 27 -2.40 7.61 21.84
C GLU A 27 -3.93 7.42 21.82
N ASN A 28 -4.67 8.04 20.89
CA ASN A 28 -6.13 7.98 20.84
C ASN A 28 -6.74 7.71 19.44
N SER A 29 -5.97 7.22 18.46
CA SER A 29 -6.50 6.92 17.12
C SER A 29 -6.04 5.56 16.57
N VAL A 30 -6.88 4.92 15.76
CA VAL A 30 -6.49 3.73 14.99
C VAL A 30 -5.20 4.05 14.26
N THR A 31 -4.13 3.32 14.59
CA THR A 31 -2.83 3.61 14.02
C THR A 31 -2.84 3.25 12.55
N ARG A 32 -2.77 4.27 11.70
CA ARG A 32 -2.75 4.14 10.25
C ARG A 32 -1.32 4.25 9.76
N ILE A 33 -0.88 3.27 8.97
CA ILE A 33 0.47 3.27 8.39
C ILE A 33 0.43 3.33 6.86
N GLU A 34 1.49 3.88 6.27
CA GLU A 34 1.71 3.92 4.82
C GLU A 34 2.97 3.14 4.44
N PRO A 35 2.91 1.79 4.39
CA PRO A 35 4.08 0.96 4.23
C PRO A 35 4.58 0.88 2.78
N ASN A 36 5.88 0.67 2.63
CA ASN A 36 6.47 0.10 1.43
C ASN A 36 6.29 -1.41 1.48
N LEU A 37 5.59 -1.98 0.51
CA LEU A 37 5.29 -3.40 0.46
C LEU A 37 5.90 -4.03 -0.79
N LEU A 38 6.23 -5.31 -0.68
CA LEU A 38 6.35 -6.19 -1.83
C LEU A 38 4.95 -6.70 -2.21
N ILE A 39 4.74 -7.04 -3.47
CA ILE A 39 3.45 -7.52 -3.96
C ILE A 39 3.04 -8.81 -3.23
N ILE A 40 3.99 -9.70 -2.93
CA ILE A 40 3.72 -10.91 -2.13
C ILE A 40 3.23 -10.59 -0.70
N GLU A 41 3.64 -9.46 -0.12
CA GLU A 41 3.23 -9.07 1.23
C GLU A 41 1.77 -8.59 1.26
N ILE A 42 1.23 -8.12 0.13
CA ILE A 42 -0.19 -7.77 0.01
C ILE A 42 -1.07 -8.99 0.29
N GLY A 43 -0.63 -10.20 -0.08
CA GLY A 43 -1.33 -11.45 0.24
C GLY A 43 -1.44 -11.78 1.73
N ARG A 44 -0.71 -11.07 2.60
CA ARG A 44 -0.78 -11.19 4.07
C ARG A 44 -1.75 -10.20 4.71
N LEU A 45 -2.34 -9.32 3.91
CA LEU A 45 -3.31 -8.34 4.39
C LEU A 45 -4.71 -8.95 4.40
N ILE A 46 -5.45 -8.65 5.46
CA ILE A 46 -6.80 -9.17 5.65
C ILE A 46 -7.79 -8.02 5.43
N PRO A 47 -8.74 -8.18 4.48
CA PRO A 47 -9.75 -7.17 4.25
C PRO A 47 -10.81 -7.19 5.35
N PHE A 48 -11.29 -6.00 5.72
CA PHE A 48 -12.41 -5.81 6.64
C PHE A 48 -13.27 -4.63 6.20
N ILE A 49 -14.53 -4.61 6.64
CA ILE A 49 -15.47 -3.54 6.30
C ILE A 49 -15.46 -2.48 7.41
N LYS A 50 -15.26 -1.22 7.03
CA LYS A 50 -15.36 -0.06 7.93
C LYS A 50 -16.26 1.00 7.28
N GLY A 51 -17.51 1.07 7.75
CA GLY A 51 -18.54 1.86 7.09
C GLY A 51 -18.88 1.25 5.73
N GLN A 52 -18.75 2.03 4.65
CA GLN A 52 -18.98 1.58 3.27
C GLN A 52 -17.70 1.15 2.52
N ASN A 53 -16.54 1.22 3.19
CA ASN A 53 -15.25 0.99 2.56
C ASN A 53 -14.63 -0.32 3.03
N VAL A 54 -13.94 -1.00 2.11
CA VAL A 54 -13.01 -2.09 2.45
C VAL A 54 -11.70 -1.47 2.92
N LYS A 55 -11.20 -1.97 4.04
CA LYS A 55 -9.92 -1.62 4.66
C LYS A 55 -9.09 -2.88 4.84
N PHE A 56 -7.81 -2.71 5.16
CA PHE A 56 -6.88 -3.82 5.31
C PHE A 56 -6.08 -3.66 6.61
N PHE A 57 -5.78 -4.77 7.28
CA PHE A 57 -4.77 -4.83 8.34
C PHE A 57 -3.83 -6.01 8.08
N PRO A 58 -2.59 -6.00 8.61
CA PRO A 58 -1.73 -7.17 8.56
C PRO A 58 -2.29 -8.31 9.41
N PHE A 59 -2.27 -9.55 8.91
CA PHE A 59 -2.83 -10.71 9.62
C PHE A 59 -2.44 -10.81 11.12
N ASN A 60 -1.18 -10.54 11.45
CA ASN A 60 -0.65 -10.62 12.81
C ASN A 60 -0.89 -9.35 13.66
N MET A 61 -1.53 -8.31 13.14
CA MET A 61 -1.73 -7.01 13.80
C MET A 61 -3.07 -6.35 13.42
N PRO A 62 -4.20 -6.91 13.89
CA PRO A 62 -5.53 -6.43 13.53
C PRO A 62 -5.88 -5.03 14.05
N SER A 63 -5.07 -4.47 14.95
CA SER A 63 -5.25 -3.10 15.48
C SER A 63 -4.69 -2.00 14.56
N ILE A 64 -4.02 -2.36 13.46
CA ILE A 64 -3.33 -1.42 12.57
C ILE A 64 -4.00 -1.37 11.22
N GLU A 65 -4.49 -0.20 10.83
CA GLU A 65 -5.11 0.02 9.52
C GLU A 65 -4.05 0.37 8.49
N ILE A 66 -4.01 -0.37 7.37
CA ILE A 66 -3.19 -0.01 6.22
C ILE A 66 -3.90 1.11 5.45
N GLY A 67 -3.17 2.21 5.30
CA GLY A 67 -3.59 3.38 4.53
C GLY A 67 -3.25 3.27 3.06
N PHE A 68 -2.49 4.25 2.59
CA PHE A 68 -1.83 4.13 1.30
C PHE A 68 -0.70 3.11 1.39
N ILE A 69 -0.38 2.44 0.30
CA ILE A 69 0.81 1.61 0.19
C ILE A 69 1.69 2.15 -0.91
N HIS A 70 2.96 1.82 -0.82
CA HIS A 70 3.97 2.15 -1.81
C HIS A 70 4.45 0.86 -2.47
N ILE A 71 4.44 0.83 -3.81
CA ILE A 71 4.91 -0.29 -4.63
C ILE A 71 5.91 0.24 -5.66
N ILE A 72 6.94 -0.53 -5.96
CA ILE A 72 7.83 -0.31 -7.10
C ILE A 72 7.90 -1.58 -7.92
N GLY A 73 7.88 -1.47 -9.24
CA GLY A 73 7.92 -2.63 -10.12
C GLY A 73 8.11 -2.25 -11.58
N ILE A 74 8.18 -3.27 -12.42
CA ILE A 74 8.25 -3.20 -13.88
C ILE A 74 6.82 -3.27 -14.41
N ILE A 75 6.48 -2.36 -15.31
CA ILE A 75 5.21 -2.42 -16.04
C ILE A 75 5.29 -3.55 -17.06
N LEU A 76 4.38 -4.53 -16.97
CA LEU A 76 4.26 -5.63 -17.91
C LEU A 76 3.27 -5.30 -19.03
N GLU A 77 2.11 -4.74 -18.66
CA GLU A 77 1.03 -4.42 -19.58
C GLU A 77 0.43 -3.06 -19.27
N VAL A 78 -0.10 -2.41 -20.30
CA VAL A 78 -0.75 -1.09 -20.22
C VAL A 78 -2.02 -1.13 -21.08
N SER A 79 -3.16 -0.90 -20.46
CA SER A 79 -4.47 -0.85 -21.12
C SER A 79 -5.20 0.44 -20.79
N TYR A 80 -5.73 1.13 -21.80
CA TYR A 80 -6.39 2.43 -21.62
C TYR A 80 -7.90 2.34 -21.75
N PHE A 81 -8.61 2.89 -20.75
CA PHE A 81 -10.07 2.91 -20.70
C PHE A 81 -10.58 4.30 -20.31
N GLY A 82 -10.80 5.15 -21.32
CA GLY A 82 -11.27 6.53 -21.14
C GLY A 82 -10.30 7.37 -20.30
N ASN A 83 -10.66 7.63 -19.03
CA ASN A 83 -9.87 8.46 -18.11
C ASN A 83 -9.01 7.62 -17.16
N TYR A 84 -8.91 6.32 -17.42
CA TYR A 84 -8.19 5.37 -16.61
C TYR A 84 -7.16 4.63 -17.46
N CYS A 85 -6.08 4.26 -16.82
CA CYS A 85 -5.08 3.34 -17.32
C CYS A 85 -4.98 2.18 -16.34
N GLU A 86 -5.13 0.96 -16.84
CA GLU A 86 -4.88 -0.27 -16.12
C GLU A 86 -3.46 -0.75 -16.44
N LEU A 87 -2.69 -1.06 -15.41
CA LEU A 87 -1.33 -1.55 -15.52
C LEU A 87 -1.23 -2.90 -14.83
N GLN A 88 -0.46 -3.81 -15.42
CA GLN A 88 0.10 -4.94 -14.69
C GLN A 88 1.51 -4.59 -14.27
N VAL A 89 1.81 -4.70 -12.97
CA VAL A 89 3.11 -4.35 -12.41
C VAL A 89 3.69 -5.53 -11.66
N ASP A 90 4.95 -5.85 -11.95
CA ASP A 90 5.70 -6.96 -11.35
C ASP A 90 6.91 -6.43 -10.57
N ASP A 91 7.07 -6.85 -9.33
CA ASP A 91 8.22 -6.49 -8.49
C ASP A 91 9.20 -7.65 -8.28
N GLY A 92 9.00 -8.77 -8.99
CA GLY A 92 9.74 -10.02 -8.84
C GLY A 92 9.17 -10.96 -7.78
N THR A 93 8.23 -10.50 -6.96
CA THR A 93 7.56 -11.30 -5.92
C THR A 93 6.10 -11.62 -6.25
N GLY A 94 5.52 -10.93 -7.23
CA GLY A 94 4.20 -11.17 -7.75
C GLY A 94 3.76 -10.09 -8.73
N ILE A 95 2.61 -10.29 -9.35
CA ILE A 95 2.00 -9.34 -10.30
C ILE A 95 0.80 -8.69 -9.63
N LEU A 96 0.70 -7.36 -9.74
CA LEU A 96 -0.38 -6.56 -9.19
C LEU A 96 -1.06 -5.75 -10.30
N ASN A 97 -2.39 -5.84 -10.36
CA ASN A 97 -3.18 -4.95 -11.20
C ASN A 97 -3.28 -3.58 -10.55
N VAL A 98 -3.09 -2.52 -11.33
CA VAL A 98 -3.07 -1.14 -10.87
C VAL A 98 -4.00 -0.31 -11.74
N MET A 99 -4.94 0.38 -11.11
CA MET A 99 -5.85 1.30 -11.77
C MET A 99 -5.40 2.74 -11.49
N TYR A 100 -5.14 3.51 -12.56
CA TYR A 100 -4.64 4.88 -12.47
C TYR A 100 -5.53 5.86 -13.22
N ASN A 101 -5.98 6.94 -12.57
CA ASN A 101 -6.81 7.97 -13.21
C ASN A 101 -5.93 9.00 -13.92
N THR A 102 -5.95 8.97 -15.26
CA THR A 102 -5.13 9.82 -16.12
C THR A 102 -5.54 11.29 -16.10
N LYS A 103 -6.85 11.58 -15.97
CA LYS A 103 -7.36 12.96 -15.94
C LYS A 103 -6.99 13.71 -14.67
N ARG A 104 -7.04 13.02 -13.52
CA ARG A 104 -6.68 13.62 -12.23
C ARG A 104 -5.23 14.08 -12.22
N HIS A 105 -4.34 13.31 -12.85
CA HIS A 105 -2.94 13.68 -12.99
C HIS A 105 -2.76 15.00 -13.74
N PHE A 106 -3.41 15.14 -14.91
CA PHE A 106 -3.32 16.38 -15.67
C PHE A 106 -3.83 17.59 -14.90
N SER A 107 -4.97 17.47 -14.22
CA SER A 107 -5.55 18.62 -13.51
C SER A 107 -4.71 19.05 -12.30
N GLU A 108 -4.11 18.10 -11.56
CA GLU A 108 -3.21 18.41 -10.45
C GLU A 108 -1.88 19.01 -10.94
N GLN A 109 -1.38 18.57 -12.09
CA GLN A 109 -0.18 19.13 -12.72
C GLN A 109 -0.39 20.57 -13.20
N THR A 110 -1.49 20.85 -13.90
CA THR A 110 -1.80 22.19 -14.39
C THR A 110 -1.86 23.19 -13.23
N LYS A 111 -2.53 22.82 -12.12
CA LYS A 111 -2.60 23.65 -10.91
C LYS A 111 -1.24 23.91 -10.27
N ARG A 112 -0.35 22.90 -10.23
CA ARG A 112 1.02 23.08 -9.71
C ARG A 112 1.84 24.02 -10.59
N ASN A 113 1.72 23.89 -11.91
CA ASN A 113 2.42 24.75 -12.85
C ASN A 113 1.92 26.20 -12.74
N GLU A 114 0.61 26.41 -12.63
CA GLU A 114 0.03 27.75 -12.41
C GLU A 114 0.53 28.38 -11.10
N ALA A 115 0.56 27.61 -10.01
CA ALA A 115 1.06 28.08 -8.72
C ALA A 115 2.59 28.32 -8.67
N GLN A 116 3.36 27.61 -9.50
CA GLN A 116 4.80 27.83 -9.63
C GLN A 116 5.11 29.03 -10.52
N ASN A 117 4.33 29.23 -11.59
CA ASN A 117 4.48 30.38 -12.48
C ASN A 117 4.07 31.69 -11.79
N SER A 118 3.10 31.67 -10.87
CA SER A 118 2.73 32.85 -10.09
C SER A 118 3.77 33.27 -9.04
N ASN A 119 4.77 32.43 -8.75
CA ASN A 119 5.78 32.65 -7.71
C ASN A 119 7.20 32.89 -8.27
N ASN A 120 7.41 32.84 -9.59
CA ASN A 120 8.74 32.88 -10.20
C ASN A 120 9.08 34.24 -10.83
N ASP A 121 9.36 35.23 -9.97
CA ASP A 121 10.34 36.30 -10.24
C ASP A 121 11.77 35.90 -9.79
N GLN A 122 11.98 34.72 -9.19
CA GLN A 122 13.33 34.28 -8.78
C GLN A 122 13.60 32.78 -9.04
N LYS A 123 14.42 32.55 -10.07
CA LYS A 123 15.37 31.43 -10.29
C LYS A 123 15.23 30.18 -9.39
N SER A 124 14.71 29.10 -9.98
CA SER A 124 15.49 27.86 -10.16
C SER A 124 14.84 26.97 -11.22
N THR A 125 15.64 26.50 -12.18
CA THR A 125 15.23 25.56 -13.23
C THR A 125 15.06 24.18 -12.61
N VAL A 126 13.96 23.96 -11.89
CA VAL A 126 13.53 22.60 -11.57
C VAL A 126 12.86 22.07 -12.84
N ASN A 127 13.62 21.30 -13.62
CA ASN A 127 13.12 20.53 -14.75
C ASN A 127 12.15 19.45 -14.25
N ASN A 128 10.94 19.85 -13.85
CA ASN A 128 9.81 18.95 -13.66
C ASN A 128 9.40 18.46 -15.04
N LYS A 129 10.11 17.47 -15.57
CA LYS A 129 9.71 16.80 -16.81
C LYS A 129 8.37 16.12 -16.52
N ILE A 130 7.30 16.76 -16.96
CA ILE A 130 5.95 16.22 -16.90
C ILE A 130 5.99 14.84 -17.56
N GLN A 131 5.70 13.81 -16.78
CA GLN A 131 5.56 12.47 -17.34
C GLN A 131 4.31 12.48 -18.20
N LYS A 132 4.50 12.26 -19.49
CA LYS A 132 3.39 12.11 -20.40
C LYS A 132 2.84 10.70 -20.20
N ILE A 133 1.53 10.56 -20.29
CA ILE A 133 0.88 9.24 -20.21
C ILE A 133 1.39 8.31 -21.33
N GLU A 134 1.77 8.90 -22.46
CA GLU A 134 2.39 8.22 -23.61
C GLU A 134 3.72 7.53 -23.24
N ASP A 135 4.38 7.96 -22.15
CA ASP A 135 5.61 7.35 -21.67
C ASP A 135 5.35 6.04 -20.89
N LEU A 136 4.10 5.75 -20.53
CA LEU A 136 3.72 4.48 -19.90
C LEU A 136 3.76 3.35 -20.92
N GLN A 137 4.77 2.49 -20.81
CA GLN A 137 4.96 1.37 -21.71
C GLN A 137 5.49 0.15 -20.95
N PRO A 138 5.23 -1.07 -21.44
CA PRO A 138 5.87 -2.28 -20.95
C PRO A 138 7.40 -2.15 -20.87
N GLY A 139 8.00 -2.74 -19.84
CA GLY A 139 9.44 -2.68 -19.56
C GLY A 139 9.92 -1.42 -18.85
N LYS A 140 9.04 -0.43 -18.58
CA LYS A 140 9.38 0.73 -17.76
C LYS A 140 9.24 0.42 -16.28
N TYR A 141 10.08 1.05 -15.46
CA TYR A 141 9.99 0.96 -14.01
C TYR A 141 9.07 2.05 -13.46
N ALA A 142 8.17 1.67 -12.56
CA ALA A 142 7.21 2.56 -11.95
C ALA A 142 7.32 2.54 -10.42
N TYR A 143 7.16 3.71 -9.83
CA TYR A 143 6.83 3.90 -8.43
C TYR A 143 5.36 4.30 -8.32
N LEU A 144 4.65 3.59 -7.46
CA LEU A 144 3.22 3.70 -7.26
C LEU A 144 2.93 3.99 -5.79
N GLN A 145 1.99 4.90 -5.56
CA GLN A 145 1.36 5.09 -4.26
C GLN A 145 -0.14 5.08 -4.45
N GLY A 146 -0.84 4.26 -3.67
CA GLY A 146 -2.26 4.02 -3.86
C GLY A 146 -2.90 3.32 -2.67
N PHE A 147 -4.19 3.05 -2.76
CA PHE A 147 -4.90 2.25 -1.76
C PHE A 147 -5.41 0.96 -2.40
N LEU A 148 -5.42 -0.11 -1.62
CA LEU A 148 -5.94 -1.40 -2.07
C LEU A 148 -7.47 -1.39 -2.10
N SER A 149 -8.01 -2.14 -3.05
CA SER A 149 -9.44 -2.40 -3.19
C SER A 149 -9.66 -3.82 -3.68
N LEU A 150 -10.87 -4.34 -3.51
CA LEU A 150 -11.26 -5.66 -4.02
C LEU A 150 -12.13 -5.46 -5.25
N ASN A 151 -11.76 -6.10 -6.36
CA ASN A 151 -12.42 -5.89 -7.65
C ASN A 151 -13.90 -6.37 -7.68
N ASN A 152 -14.35 -7.11 -6.65
CA ASN A 152 -15.75 -7.51 -6.44
C ASN A 152 -16.02 -7.90 -4.98
N TYR A 153 -16.11 -6.94 -4.06
CA TYR A 153 -16.29 -7.21 -2.62
C TYR A 153 -17.64 -7.88 -2.28
N LYS A 154 -18.64 -7.85 -3.17
CA LYS A 154 -19.96 -8.49 -2.93
C LYS A 154 -19.89 -10.01 -2.72
N ASN A 155 -18.84 -10.65 -3.24
CA ASN A 155 -18.61 -12.09 -3.09
C ASN A 155 -17.43 -12.41 -2.17
N VAL A 156 -16.83 -11.39 -1.53
CA VAL A 156 -15.72 -11.61 -0.61
C VAL A 156 -16.31 -11.76 0.79
N ASN A 157 -16.04 -12.92 1.40
CA ASN A 157 -16.29 -13.12 2.82
C ASN A 157 -15.38 -12.17 3.60
N CYS A 158 -15.77 -10.91 3.80
CA CYS A 158 -15.05 -10.03 4.71
C CYS A 158 -15.24 -10.54 6.15
N ILE A 159 -14.18 -10.51 6.97
CA ILE A 159 -14.34 -10.84 8.39
C ILE A 159 -15.22 -9.78 9.03
N ASP A 160 -16.43 -10.16 9.45
CA ASP A 160 -17.17 -9.41 10.46
C ASP A 160 -16.61 -9.80 11.83
N PHE A 161 -15.71 -8.97 12.34
CA PHE A 161 -15.03 -9.16 13.62
C PHE A 161 -15.97 -9.31 14.82
N LYS A 162 -17.26 -8.96 14.66
CA LYS A 162 -18.20 -9.07 15.75
C LYS A 162 -18.60 -10.51 16.07
N ASN A 163 -18.47 -11.48 15.14
CA ASN A 163 -19.20 -12.75 15.31
C ASN A 163 -18.52 -14.07 14.89
N LYS A 164 -17.35 -14.13 14.23
CA LYS A 164 -16.75 -15.43 13.83
C LYS A 164 -15.23 -15.46 13.79
N SER A 165 -14.65 -16.62 14.13
CA SER A 165 -13.28 -16.98 13.77
C SER A 165 -13.14 -17.03 12.23
N PRO A 166 -11.99 -16.63 11.67
CA PRO A 166 -11.75 -16.74 10.23
C PRO A 166 -11.83 -18.22 9.83
N SER A 167 -12.86 -18.57 9.05
CA SER A 167 -12.97 -19.90 8.44
C SER A 167 -11.80 -20.11 7.47
N GLU A 168 -11.25 -21.32 7.40
CA GLU A 168 -10.02 -21.67 6.65
C GLU A 168 -10.06 -21.41 5.12
N ASN A 169 -11.19 -20.97 4.56
CA ASN A 169 -11.39 -20.75 3.12
C ASN A 169 -11.40 -19.25 2.73
N PHE A 170 -10.44 -18.47 3.21
CA PHE A 170 -10.24 -17.08 2.80
C PHE A 170 -9.52 -16.99 1.44
N TRP A 171 -10.19 -17.41 0.36
CA TRP A 171 -9.74 -17.11 -0.99
C TRP A 171 -10.23 -15.70 -1.37
N CYS A 172 -9.50 -14.67 -0.96
CA CYS A 172 -9.80 -13.33 -1.42
C CYS A 172 -9.43 -13.19 -2.90
N SER A 173 -10.29 -12.53 -3.66
CA SER A 173 -9.93 -12.02 -4.98
C SER A 173 -8.64 -11.20 -4.88
N GLN A 174 -7.77 -11.32 -5.88
CA GLN A 174 -6.53 -10.54 -5.92
C GLN A 174 -6.87 -9.05 -5.78
N PRO A 175 -6.28 -8.35 -4.79
CA PRO A 175 -6.54 -6.94 -4.60
C PRO A 175 -6.01 -6.13 -5.77
N LEU A 176 -6.75 -5.08 -6.11
CA LEU A 176 -6.42 -4.07 -7.11
C LEU A 176 -5.86 -2.83 -6.40
N LEU A 177 -4.77 -2.26 -6.91
CA LEU A 177 -4.24 -1.00 -6.40
C LEU A 177 -4.84 0.19 -7.15
N PHE A 178 -5.59 1.05 -6.48
CA PHE A 178 -5.96 2.36 -7.03
C PHE A 178 -4.83 3.36 -6.78
N ALA A 179 -4.00 3.58 -7.80
CA ALA A 179 -2.87 4.48 -7.72
C ALA A 179 -3.34 5.95 -7.74
N VAL A 180 -2.96 6.70 -6.70
CA VAL A 180 -3.12 8.16 -6.65
C VAL A 180 -1.88 8.87 -7.19
N LYS A 181 -0.71 8.23 -7.08
CA LYS A 181 0.53 8.70 -7.66
C LYS A 181 1.16 7.57 -8.46
N LEU A 182 1.54 7.91 -9.68
CA LEU A 182 2.37 7.10 -10.54
C LEU A 182 3.57 7.95 -10.92
N GLN A 183 4.76 7.35 -10.84
CA GLN A 183 5.99 7.99 -11.28
C GLN A 183 6.87 6.96 -12.00
N LEU A 184 7.14 7.16 -13.29
CA LEU A 184 8.20 6.45 -13.98
C LEU A 184 9.56 6.79 -13.35
N ILE A 185 10.36 5.77 -13.10
CA ILE A 185 11.69 5.90 -12.50
C ILE A 185 12.72 5.22 -13.41
N SER A 186 13.99 5.62 -13.27
CA SER A 186 15.08 4.91 -13.97
C SER A 186 15.33 3.56 -13.30
N GLU A 187 15.91 2.63 -14.04
CA GLU A 187 16.34 1.33 -13.51
C GLU A 187 17.27 1.47 -12.29
N LYS A 188 18.24 2.39 -12.36
CA LYS A 188 19.13 2.72 -11.23
C LYS A 188 18.34 3.15 -9.98
N GLU A 189 17.32 3.99 -10.15
CA GLU A 189 16.47 4.44 -9.05
C GLU A 189 15.56 3.33 -8.52
N TYR A 190 15.07 2.44 -9.40
CA TYR A 190 14.34 1.24 -9.02
C TYR A 190 15.16 0.36 -8.08
N TYR A 191 16.37 -0.04 -8.49
CA TYR A 191 17.25 -0.86 -7.65
C TYR A 191 17.60 -0.15 -6.34
N ARG A 192 17.93 1.15 -6.39
CA ARG A 192 18.23 1.93 -5.18
C ARG A 192 17.08 1.90 -4.18
N LYS A 193 15.83 2.05 -4.64
CA LYS A 193 14.64 1.99 -3.79
C LYS A 193 14.39 0.57 -3.29
N MET A 194 14.49 -0.44 -4.16
CA MET A 194 14.34 -1.86 -3.77
C MET A 194 15.32 -2.24 -2.68
N TYR A 195 16.61 -1.91 -2.83
CA TYR A 195 17.61 -2.17 -1.79
C TYR A 195 17.33 -1.41 -0.49
N ALA A 196 16.84 -0.17 -0.55
CA ALA A 196 16.43 0.55 0.66
C ALA A 196 15.22 -0.12 1.34
N TRP A 197 14.30 -0.70 0.56
CA TRP A 197 13.15 -1.42 1.08
C TRP A 197 13.55 -2.76 1.71
N PHE A 198 14.49 -3.51 1.11
CA PHE A 198 15.03 -4.74 1.69
C PHE A 198 15.99 -4.49 2.87
N GLY A 199 16.83 -3.45 2.81
CA GLY A 199 17.73 -3.09 3.91
C GLY A 199 16.98 -2.58 5.14
N SER A 200 15.84 -1.92 4.93
CA SER A 200 14.88 -1.66 6.01
C SER A 200 14.02 -2.88 6.34
N ALA A 201 14.06 -3.96 5.55
CA ALA A 201 13.40 -5.25 5.82
C ALA A 201 14.19 -6.11 6.82
N GLU A 202 15.51 -6.05 6.81
CA GLU A 202 16.36 -6.81 7.75
C GLU A 202 16.15 -6.39 9.22
N SER A 203 15.79 -5.14 9.51
CA SER A 203 15.39 -4.75 10.87
C SER A 203 13.96 -5.16 11.25
N ARG A 204 13.15 -5.67 10.32
CA ARG A 204 11.74 -6.08 10.54
C ARG A 204 11.59 -7.53 10.97
N TYR A 205 12.59 -8.37 10.65
CA TYR A 205 12.53 -9.82 10.84
C TYR A 205 13.50 -10.33 11.92
N ILE A 206 14.35 -9.46 12.49
CA ILE A 206 15.21 -9.77 13.66
C ILE A 206 14.47 -9.46 14.94
#